data_AF-A0A2V8H7T3-F1
#
_entry.id   AF-A0A2V8H7T3-F1
#
_cell.length_a   1.000
_cell.length_b   1.000
_cell.length_c   1.000
_cell.angle_alpha   90.00
_cell.angle_beta   90.00
_cell.angle_gamma   90.00
#
_symmetry.space_group_name_H-M   'P 1'
#
loop_
_entity.id
_entity.type
_entity.pdbx_description
1 polymer ?
#
loop_
_entity_poly.entity_id
_entity_poly.type
_entity_poly.pdbx_seq_one_letter_code
_entity_poly.pdbx_strand_id
1 'polypeptide(L)'
;MASADSAYYNFIDRFDMLGLGKDIPLATGNESEALNALVDGKFMTFRIPYPMGYYGKGFDGRIDDASAGWKGKAVYSTYATRAPFHMEGGKGQVAKIIKFQVRPDALSK
;
A
#
# COMPACT_ATOMS: atom_id res chain seq x y z
N MET A 1 13.62 17.05 -15.79
CA MET A 1 14.16 16.79 -14.44
C MET A 1 13.82 15.35 -14.10
N ALA A 2 14.77 14.56 -13.62
CA ALA A 2 14.54 13.14 -13.36
C ALA A 2 13.40 12.98 -12.33
N SER A 3 12.23 12.50 -12.77
CA SER A 3 11.15 12.06 -11.89
C SER A 3 11.49 10.62 -11.51
N ALA A 4 12.34 10.48 -10.50
CA ALA A 4 12.62 9.20 -9.89
C ALA A 4 11.58 8.97 -8.79
N ASP A 5 11.07 7.74 -8.68
CA ASP A 5 10.14 7.40 -7.61
C ASP A 5 10.81 7.59 -6.25
N SER A 6 10.06 8.08 -5.27
CA SER A 6 10.58 8.45 -3.96
C SER A 6 9.99 7.53 -2.87
N ALA A 7 10.78 6.53 -2.47
CA ALA A 7 10.43 5.67 -1.36
C ALA A 7 10.76 6.35 -0.02
N TYR A 8 9.75 6.51 0.83
CA TYR A 8 9.94 7.15 2.13
C TYR A 8 10.42 6.15 3.20
N TYR A 9 9.78 4.97 3.23
CA TYR A 9 10.21 3.84 4.04
C TYR A 9 10.05 2.52 3.28
N ASN A 10 10.88 1.56 3.68
CA ASN A 10 10.79 0.16 3.29
C ASN A 10 10.31 -0.66 4.48
N PHE A 11 9.48 -1.65 4.20
CA PHE A 11 8.88 -2.56 5.17
C PHE A 11 9.04 -3.99 4.67
N ILE A 12 9.14 -4.97 5.57
CA ILE A 12 9.18 -6.39 5.19
C ILE A 12 7.91 -7.07 5.68
N ASP A 13 7.12 -7.59 4.74
CA ASP A 13 5.98 -8.46 5.05
C ASP A 13 6.46 -9.86 5.42
N ARG A 14 6.91 -10.00 6.68
CA ARG A 14 7.42 -11.26 7.24
C ARG A 14 6.34 -12.34 7.38
N PHE A 15 5.07 -11.95 7.43
CA PHE A 15 3.97 -12.82 7.84
C PHE A 15 2.96 -13.09 6.73
N ASP A 16 3.29 -12.77 5.48
CA ASP A 16 2.41 -12.97 4.33
C ASP A 16 1.07 -12.23 4.49
N MET A 17 1.09 -11.00 4.97
CA MET A 17 -0.08 -10.15 5.19
C MET A 17 -0.76 -9.76 3.86
N LEU A 18 -0.01 -9.66 2.76
CA LEU A 18 -0.55 -9.45 1.41
C LEU A 18 -0.90 -10.75 0.66
N GLY A 19 -0.51 -11.93 1.14
CA GLY A 19 -0.72 -13.18 0.37
C GLY A 19 0.24 -13.36 -0.81
N LEU A 20 1.37 -12.64 -0.81
CA LEU A 20 2.41 -12.71 -1.85
C LEU A 20 3.59 -13.63 -1.48
N GLY A 21 3.58 -14.20 -0.26
CA GLY A 21 4.68 -14.94 0.33
C GLY A 21 5.18 -14.30 1.61
N LYS A 22 6.08 -15.02 2.31
CA LYS A 22 6.77 -14.50 3.49
C LYS A 22 8.02 -13.73 3.09
N ASP A 23 8.39 -12.77 3.93
CA ASP A 23 9.59 -11.95 3.82
C ASP A 23 9.65 -11.09 2.55
N ILE A 24 8.47 -10.62 2.09
CA ILE A 24 8.35 -9.79 0.90
C ILE A 24 8.71 -8.33 1.23
N PRO A 25 9.74 -7.74 0.59
CA PRO A 25 10.04 -6.33 0.74
C PRO A 25 8.97 -5.47 0.07
N LEU A 26 8.53 -4.45 0.80
CA LEU A 26 7.53 -3.48 0.41
C LEU A 26 8.14 -2.07 0.48
N ALA A 27 7.86 -1.25 -0.52
CA ALA A 27 8.28 0.14 -0.58
C ALA A 27 7.12 1.04 -0.98
N THR A 28 7.06 2.22 -0.38
CA THR A 28 6.15 3.28 -0.84
C THR A 28 6.67 3.86 -2.15
N GLY A 29 5.81 4.02 -3.15
CA GLY A 29 6.12 4.75 -4.37
C GLY A 29 5.33 6.06 -4.36
N ASN A 30 5.92 7.13 -3.85
CA ASN A 30 5.17 8.37 -3.64
C ASN A 30 4.92 9.13 -4.95
N GLU A 31 5.88 9.13 -5.87
CA GLU A 31 5.70 9.79 -7.17
C GLU A 31 4.93 8.87 -8.13
N SER A 32 5.04 7.56 -7.94
CA SER A 32 4.23 6.57 -8.65
C SER A 32 2.85 6.35 -8.01
N GLU A 33 2.56 6.99 -6.87
CA GLU A 33 1.33 6.85 -6.09
C GLU A 33 0.90 5.36 -5.90
N ALA A 34 1.87 4.54 -5.47
CA ALA A 34 1.72 3.10 -5.40
C ALA A 34 2.37 2.50 -4.15
N LEU A 35 2.00 1.26 -3.88
CA LEU A 35 2.78 0.33 -3.06
C LEU A 35 3.52 -0.63 -3.98
N ASN A 36 4.83 -0.72 -3.84
CA ASN A 36 5.68 -1.62 -4.62
C ASN A 36 6.09 -2.81 -3.75
N ALA A 37 5.82 -4.04 -4.23
CA ALA A 37 6.26 -5.28 -3.60
C ALA A 37 7.32 -5.95 -4.45
N LEU A 38 8.45 -6.34 -3.86
CA LEU A 38 9.50 -7.07 -4.56
C LEU A 38 9.27 -8.58 -4.40
N VAL A 39 8.71 -9.21 -5.43
CA VAL A 39 8.41 -10.64 -5.45
C VAL A 39 9.31 -11.29 -6.50
N ASP A 40 10.10 -12.29 -6.10
CA ASP A 40 11.04 -13.01 -6.97
C ASP A 40 11.97 -12.08 -7.78
N GLY A 41 12.45 -11.00 -7.15
CA GLY A 41 13.33 -10.00 -7.77
C GLY A 41 12.64 -9.06 -8.75
N LYS A 42 11.31 -9.08 -8.85
CA LYS A 42 10.52 -8.19 -9.71
C LYS A 42 9.54 -7.35 -8.89
N PHE A 43 9.38 -6.08 -9.26
CA PHE A 43 8.40 -5.22 -8.63
C PHE A 43 7.00 -5.52 -9.15
N MET A 44 6.09 -5.82 -8.21
CA MET A 44 4.65 -5.76 -8.39
C MET A 44 4.15 -4.42 -7.83
N THR A 45 3.47 -3.63 -8.66
CA THR A 45 3.04 -2.28 -8.30
C THR A 45 1.53 -2.23 -8.06
N PHE A 46 1.14 -1.99 -6.81
CA PHE A 46 -0.23 -1.73 -6.39
C PHE A 46 -0.52 -0.23 -6.51
N ARG A 47 -0.90 0.19 -7.72
CA ARG A 47 -1.24 1.58 -8.02
C ARG A 47 -2.57 1.97 -7.37
N ILE A 48 -2.62 3.14 -6.73
CA ILE A 48 -3.87 3.75 -6.25
C ILE A 48 -4.28 4.83 -7.25
N PRO A 49 -5.16 4.56 -8.22
CA PRO A 49 -5.48 5.54 -9.26
C PRO A 49 -6.31 6.71 -8.71
N TYR A 50 -7.11 6.47 -7.66
CA TYR A 50 -7.96 7.47 -7.02
C TYR A 50 -8.16 7.17 -5.53
N PRO A 51 -8.37 8.21 -4.69
CA PRO A 51 -8.19 9.62 -5.03
C PRO A 51 -6.71 9.94 -5.32
N MET A 52 -6.48 10.93 -6.19
CA MET A 52 -5.11 11.32 -6.57
C MET A 52 -4.38 12.05 -5.43
N GLY A 53 -3.05 11.89 -5.40
CA GLY A 53 -2.13 12.48 -4.44
C GLY A 53 -1.65 11.52 -3.35
N TYR A 54 -1.72 10.21 -3.57
CA TYR A 54 -1.31 9.22 -2.57
C TYR A 54 0.17 9.39 -2.25
N TYR A 55 0.45 9.65 -0.98
CA TYR A 55 1.79 9.88 -0.48
C TYR A 55 1.99 9.07 0.81
N GLY A 56 2.59 7.89 0.66
CA GLY A 56 2.80 6.92 1.72
C GLY A 56 3.96 7.30 2.64
N LYS A 57 3.72 7.36 3.95
CA LYS A 57 4.80 7.57 4.95
C LYS A 57 4.80 6.59 6.10
N GLY A 58 3.70 5.88 6.30
CA GLY A 58 3.52 4.90 7.34
C GLY A 58 3.07 3.60 6.72
N PHE A 59 3.51 2.51 7.32
CA PHE A 59 3.27 1.18 6.81
C PHE A 59 3.21 0.19 7.96
N ASP A 60 2.10 -0.51 8.07
CA ASP A 60 1.90 -1.55 9.07
C ASP A 60 0.95 -2.61 8.50
N GLY A 61 0.98 -3.82 9.05
CA GLY A 61 0.11 -4.90 8.63
C GLY A 61 -0.45 -5.66 9.81
N ARG A 62 -1.61 -6.28 9.61
CA ARG A 62 -2.31 -7.00 10.66
C ARG A 62 -2.98 -8.24 10.11
N ILE A 63 -2.91 -9.32 10.89
CA ILE A 63 -3.68 -10.55 10.71
C ILE A 63 -4.73 -10.55 11.81
N ASP A 64 -5.96 -10.23 11.44
CA ASP A 64 -7.13 -10.17 12.30
C ASP A 64 -7.70 -11.58 12.57
N ASP A 65 -7.65 -12.45 11.57
CA ASP A 65 -8.08 -13.85 11.67
C ASP A 65 -7.25 -14.72 10.71
N ALA A 66 -6.41 -15.58 11.27
CA ALA A 66 -5.56 -16.48 10.49
C ALA A 66 -6.35 -17.55 9.72
N SER A 67 -7.58 -17.86 10.15
CA SER A 67 -8.46 -18.85 9.52
C SER A 67 -9.31 -18.27 8.37
N ALA A 68 -9.48 -16.95 8.33
CA ALA A 68 -10.27 -16.26 7.29
C ALA A 68 -9.51 -16.05 5.97
N GLY A 69 -8.32 -16.63 5.81
CA GLY A 69 -7.51 -16.52 4.60
C GLY A 69 -7.17 -15.07 4.25
N TRP A 70 -7.33 -14.70 2.97
CA TRP A 70 -7.01 -13.35 2.48
C TRP A 70 -7.87 -12.24 3.10
N LYS A 71 -9.07 -12.56 3.62
CA LYS A 71 -9.96 -11.58 4.24
C LYS A 71 -9.53 -11.19 5.65
N GLY A 72 -8.89 -12.11 6.35
CA GLY A 72 -8.44 -11.92 7.72
C GLY A 72 -7.09 -11.21 7.84
N LYS A 73 -6.49 -10.80 6.71
CA LYS A 73 -5.20 -10.10 6.69
C LYS A 73 -5.22 -8.92 5.74
N ALA A 74 -4.44 -7.91 6.07
CA ALA A 74 -4.24 -6.75 5.23
C ALA A 74 -3.01 -5.96 5.66
N VAL A 75 -2.59 -5.10 4.75
CA VAL A 75 -1.58 -4.10 4.99
C VAL A 75 -2.21 -2.72 4.89
N TYR A 76 -1.76 -1.82 5.74
CA TYR A 76 -2.29 -0.48 5.91
C TYR A 76 -1.18 0.53 5.66
N SER A 77 -1.48 1.54 4.85
CA SER A 77 -0.56 2.65 4.61
C SER A 77 -1.24 3.99 4.86
N THR A 78 -0.48 4.92 5.41
CA THR A 78 -0.97 6.28 5.62
C THR A 78 -1.02 7.02 4.30
N TYR A 79 -2.11 7.75 4.08
CA TYR A 79 -2.22 8.76 3.05
C TYR A 79 -1.79 10.09 3.67
N ALA A 80 -0.49 10.38 3.61
CA ALA A 80 0.19 11.37 4.44
C ALA A 80 0.74 12.57 3.65
N THR A 81 -0.02 13.04 2.66
CA THR A 81 0.28 14.31 1.99
C THR A 81 0.24 15.46 3.00
N ARG A 82 1.17 16.42 2.84
CA ARG A 82 1.26 17.60 3.73
C ARG A 82 0.21 18.67 3.40
N ALA A 83 -0.43 18.57 2.24
CA ALA A 83 -1.44 19.52 1.78
C ALA A 83 -2.74 18.77 1.41
N PRO A 84 -3.46 18.19 2.38
CA PRO A 84 -4.66 17.41 2.10
C PRO A 84 -5.76 18.22 1.40
N PHE A 85 -5.77 19.55 1.57
CA PHE A 85 -6.68 20.46 0.87
C PHE A 85 -6.43 20.59 -0.65
N HIS A 86 -5.29 20.09 -1.15
CA HIS A 86 -5.02 19.94 -2.58
C HIS A 86 -5.38 18.53 -3.12
N MET A 87 -5.83 17.63 -2.26
CA MET A 87 -6.33 16.33 -2.70
C MET A 87 -7.70 16.46 -3.35
N GLU A 88 -8.09 15.43 -4.08
CA GLU A 88 -9.46 15.25 -4.53
C GLU A 88 -10.45 15.39 -3.36
N GLY A 89 -11.44 16.26 -3.53
CA GLY A 89 -12.39 16.67 -2.49
C GLY A 89 -12.04 17.98 -1.75
N GLY A 90 -10.85 18.54 -1.93
CA GLY A 90 -10.51 19.92 -1.57
C GLY A 90 -10.53 20.26 -0.07
N LYS A 91 -10.97 21.49 0.26
CA LYS A 91 -10.99 21.99 1.64
C LYS A 91 -11.77 21.06 2.57
N GLY A 92 -11.16 20.68 3.71
CA GLY A 92 -11.76 19.80 4.70
C GLY A 92 -11.32 18.33 4.60
N GLN A 93 -10.54 17.96 3.57
CA GLN A 93 -9.87 16.66 3.55
C GLN A 93 -8.85 16.53 4.69
N VAL A 94 -8.80 15.33 5.28
CA VAL A 94 -7.86 14.95 6.34
C VAL A 94 -7.00 13.78 5.88
N ALA A 95 -5.97 13.44 6.67
CA ALA A 95 -5.19 12.24 6.46
C ALA A 95 -6.10 10.99 6.49
N LYS A 96 -5.80 10.02 5.61
CA LYS A 96 -6.55 8.77 5.48
C LYS A 96 -5.62 7.58 5.69
N ILE A 97 -6.21 6.40 5.83
CA ILE A 97 -5.49 5.13 5.80
C ILE A 97 -6.03 4.34 4.61
N ILE A 98 -5.13 3.77 3.83
CA ILE A 98 -5.46 2.85 2.74
C ILE A 98 -5.24 1.42 3.24
N LYS A 99 -6.23 0.56 3.02
CA LYS A 99 -6.15 -0.88 3.29
C LYS A 99 -5.88 -1.61 1.97
N PHE A 100 -4.70 -2.19 1.86
CA PHE A 100 -4.35 -3.15 0.81
C PHE A 100 -4.76 -4.55 1.26
N GLN A 101 -5.66 -5.15 0.52
CA GLN A 101 -6.09 -6.53 0.71
C GLN A 101 -6.15 -7.20 -0.66
N VAL A 102 -5.37 -8.26 -0.83
CA VAL A 102 -5.14 -8.91 -2.12
C VAL A 102 -5.79 -10.28 -2.10
N ARG A 103 -6.56 -10.58 -3.15
CA ARG A 103 -7.17 -11.91 -3.33
C ARG A 103 -6.13 -12.86 -3.93
N PRO A 104 -6.14 -14.15 -3.56
CA PRO A 104 -5.25 -15.13 -4.16
C PRO A 104 -5.61 -15.41 -5.63
N ASP A 105 -6.87 -15.19 -6.01
CA ASP A 105 -7.36 -15.33 -7.38
C ASP A 105 -8.58 -14.41 -7.64
N ALA A 106 -8.98 -14.28 -8.90
CA ALA A 106 -10.06 -13.39 -9.33
C ALA A 106 -11.47 -13.83 -8.89
N LEU A 107 -11.67 -15.10 -8.56
CA LEU A 107 -12.96 -15.71 -8.21
C LEU A 107 -13.16 -15.88 -6.71
N SER A 108 -12.10 -15.75 -5.91
CA SER A 108 -12.13 -15.73 -4.46
C SER A 108 -13.22 -14.78 -3.94
N LYS A 109 -14.18 -15.29 -3.17
CA LYS A 109 -15.31 -14.51 -2.61
C LYS A 109 -15.00 -13.92 -1.26
#